data_AF-A0A9E3AJW0-F1
#
_entry.id   AF-A0A9E3AJW0-F1
#
_cell.length_a   1.000
_cell.length_b   1.000
_cell.length_c   1.000
_cell.angle_alpha   90.00
_cell.angle_beta   90.00
_cell.angle_gamma   90.00
#
_symmetry.space_group_name_H-M   'P 1'
#
loop_
_entity.id
_entity.type
_entity.pdbx_description
1 polymer ?
#
loop_
_entity_poly.entity_id
_entity_poly.type
_entity_poly.pdbx_seq_one_letter_code
_entity_poly.pdbx_strand_id
1 'polypeptide(L)'
;EDPQARLKAFIEQAERHLPQLRGAPVVALSAETGRGIDRLMPAVLKTHRDWSSKIKTRDLNDWLAQAVQRHPPPAVNGRRIKPKYMAQTKARPPTFVLFASRADQLPDSYRRYLVNSMRESFDMPGVPVRLTVKQNANPYSDGEDGQAAAPARKPAAKASGKPSGKPTFDKPASKFSGKPAGRPASRAPLKPGRARPPKR
;
A
#
# COMPACT_ATOMS: atom_id res chain seq x y z
N GLU A 1 0.82 -19.15 41.36
CA GLU A 1 0.15 -18.20 40.44
C GLU A 1 0.40 -18.63 39.00
N ASP A 2 -0.60 -18.50 38.14
CA ASP A 2 -0.48 -18.82 36.72
C ASP A 2 0.41 -17.78 35.99
N PRO A 3 1.58 -18.18 35.45
CA PRO A 3 2.47 -17.28 34.72
C PRO A 3 1.80 -16.61 33.51
N GLN A 4 0.81 -17.27 32.89
CA GLN A 4 0.09 -16.72 31.75
C GLN A 4 -0.84 -15.58 32.17
N ALA A 5 -1.52 -15.74 33.31
CA ALA A 5 -2.37 -14.69 33.89
C ALA A 5 -1.57 -13.43 34.25
N ARG A 6 -0.37 -13.59 34.83
CA ARG A 6 0.54 -12.46 35.13
C ARG A 6 1.02 -11.75 33.86
N LEU A 7 1.40 -12.51 32.84
CA LEU A 7 1.80 -11.92 31.55
C LEU A 7 0.67 -11.11 30.93
N LYS A 8 -0.56 -11.64 30.94
CA LYS A 8 -1.74 -10.95 30.42
C LYS A 8 -2.02 -9.65 31.17
N ALA A 9 -1.97 -9.68 32.51
CA ALA A 9 -2.16 -8.49 33.34
C ALA A 9 -1.08 -7.42 33.05
N PHE A 10 0.16 -7.84 32.84
CA PHE A 10 1.25 -6.93 32.49
C PHE A 10 1.04 -6.29 31.10
N ILE A 11 0.59 -7.06 30.11
CA ILE A 11 0.27 -6.53 28.78
C ILE A 11 -0.86 -5.50 28.87
N GLU A 12 -1.91 -5.79 29.63
CA GLU A 12 -3.03 -4.87 29.82
C GLU A 12 -2.59 -3.56 30.51
N GLN A 13 -1.72 -3.67 31.53
CA GLN A 13 -1.12 -2.50 32.18
C GLN A 13 -0.26 -1.70 31.19
N ALA A 14 0.55 -2.36 30.38
CA ALA A 14 1.38 -1.71 29.36
C ALA A 14 0.51 -0.96 28.34
N GLU A 15 -0.59 -1.55 27.85
CA GLU A 15 -1.51 -0.89 26.90
C GLU A 15 -2.23 0.33 27.51
N ARG A 16 -2.49 0.29 28.82
CA ARG A 16 -3.12 1.37 29.57
C ARG A 16 -2.16 2.53 29.83
N HIS A 17 -0.93 2.23 30.24
CA HIS A 17 0.07 3.23 30.62
C HIS A 17 0.90 3.75 29.44
N LEU A 18 0.98 3.01 28.33
CA LEU A 18 1.77 3.37 27.14
C LEU A 18 0.88 3.49 25.88
N PRO A 19 -0.07 4.44 25.86
CA PRO A 19 -0.98 4.61 24.71
C PRO A 19 -0.25 4.92 23.39
N GLN A 20 0.94 5.53 23.46
CA GLN A 20 1.79 5.84 22.31
C GLN A 20 2.39 4.61 21.62
N LEU A 21 2.50 3.48 22.33
CA LEU A 21 3.06 2.21 21.81
C LEU A 21 1.97 1.18 21.49
N ARG A 22 0.71 1.60 21.39
CA ARG A 22 -0.40 0.68 21.11
C ARG A 22 -0.17 -0.13 19.84
N GLY A 23 -0.29 -1.45 19.97
CA GLY A 23 -0.06 -2.42 18.91
C GLY A 23 1.40 -2.84 18.72
N ALA A 24 2.34 -2.34 19.53
CA ALA A 24 3.71 -2.86 19.52
C ALA A 24 3.74 -4.28 20.15
N PRO A 25 4.52 -5.23 19.59
CA PRO A 25 4.63 -6.56 20.18
C PRO A 25 5.34 -6.51 21.53
N VAL A 26 4.70 -7.08 22.56
CA VAL A 26 5.30 -7.21 23.90
C VAL A 26 5.90 -8.61 24.04
N VAL A 27 7.20 -8.67 24.32
CA VAL A 27 7.94 -9.93 24.55
C VAL A 27 8.50 -9.92 25.97
N ALA A 28 8.02 -10.85 26.80
CA ALA A 28 8.58 -11.07 28.13
C ALA A 28 9.89 -11.85 28.02
N LEU A 29 10.96 -11.29 28.60
CA LEU A 29 12.29 -11.89 28.62
C LEU A 29 12.98 -11.68 29.97
N SER A 30 13.96 -12.52 30.27
CA SER A 30 14.87 -12.39 31.40
C SER A 30 16.30 -12.50 30.90
N ALA A 31 17.10 -11.46 31.13
CA ALA A 31 18.50 -11.43 30.73
C ALA A 31 19.36 -12.39 31.57
N GLU A 32 19.04 -12.56 32.85
CA GLU A 32 19.77 -13.42 33.78
C GLU A 32 19.61 -14.91 33.46
N THR A 33 18.37 -15.33 33.16
CA THR A 33 18.07 -16.75 32.87
C THR A 33 18.13 -17.08 31.38
N GLY A 34 18.27 -16.07 30.52
CA GLY A 34 18.19 -16.22 29.06
C GLY A 34 16.79 -16.53 28.52
N ARG A 35 15.76 -16.59 29.38
CA ARG A 35 14.41 -16.96 28.98
C ARG A 35 13.80 -15.91 28.04
N GLY A 36 13.31 -16.33 26.88
CA GLY A 36 12.56 -15.47 25.95
C GLY A 36 13.41 -14.67 24.96
N ILE A 37 14.74 -14.78 25.01
CA ILE A 37 15.65 -14.11 24.06
C ILE A 37 15.40 -14.57 22.62
N ASP A 38 15.12 -15.87 22.41
CA ASP A 38 14.84 -16.42 21.08
C ASP A 38 13.62 -15.79 20.40
N ARG A 39 12.68 -15.24 21.19
CA ARG A 39 11.47 -14.58 20.68
C ARG A 39 11.67 -13.11 20.36
N LEU A 40 12.70 -12.49 20.94
CA LEU A 40 12.98 -11.06 20.77
C LEU A 40 13.37 -10.75 19.32
N MET A 41 14.39 -11.42 18.78
CA MET A 41 14.91 -11.10 17.45
C MET A 41 13.88 -11.33 16.33
N PRO A 42 13.10 -12.43 16.32
CA PRO A 42 12.00 -12.59 15.37
C PRO A 42 10.94 -11.48 15.47
N ALA A 43 10.59 -11.05 16.68
CA ALA A 43 9.64 -9.96 16.87
C ALA A 43 10.17 -8.63 16.30
N VAL A 44 11.44 -8.31 16.54
CA VAL A 44 12.10 -7.12 15.97
C VAL A 44 12.11 -7.17 14.44
N LEU A 45 12.47 -8.31 13.85
CA LEU A 45 12.48 -8.47 12.40
C LEU A 45 11.08 -8.37 11.79
N LYS A 46 10.05 -8.91 12.46
CA LYS A 46 8.65 -8.74 12.04
C LYS A 46 8.27 -7.27 12.06
N THR A 47 8.46 -6.57 13.18
CA THR A 47 8.16 -5.13 13.28
C THR A 47 8.92 -4.31 12.24
N HIS A 48 10.17 -4.65 11.94
CA HIS A 48 10.95 -3.98 10.90
C HIS A 48 10.37 -4.21 9.49
N ARG A 49 9.85 -5.40 9.19
CA ARG A 49 9.15 -5.69 7.93
C ARG A 49 7.86 -4.89 7.84
N ASP A 50 7.07 -4.88 8.90
CA ASP A 50 5.80 -4.14 8.99
C ASP A 50 6.06 -2.63 8.81
N TRP A 51 7.12 -2.11 9.44
CA TRP A 51 7.58 -0.72 9.29
C TRP A 51 8.10 -0.38 7.90
N SER A 52 8.62 -1.36 7.15
CA SER A 52 9.14 -1.19 5.79
C SER A 52 8.12 -1.50 4.69
N SER A 53 6.88 -1.82 5.06
CA SER A 53 5.87 -2.29 4.12
C SER A 53 5.56 -1.23 3.05
N LYS A 54 5.47 -1.69 1.80
CA LYS A 54 5.06 -0.87 0.66
C LYS A 54 3.71 -1.34 0.15
N ILE A 55 2.73 -0.43 0.16
CA ILE A 55 1.37 -0.68 -0.27
C ILE A 55 1.21 -0.19 -1.71
N LYS A 56 0.58 -1.00 -2.56
CA LYS A 56 0.28 -0.59 -3.93
C LYS A 56 -0.77 0.53 -3.89
N THR A 57 -0.56 1.57 -4.69
CA THR A 57 -1.45 2.73 -4.77
C THR A 57 -2.89 2.34 -5.14
N ARG A 58 -3.07 1.28 -5.93
CA ARG A 58 -4.39 0.74 -6.27
C ARG A 58 -5.13 0.26 -5.02
N ASP A 59 -4.53 -0.69 -4.31
CA ASP A 59 -5.12 -1.28 -3.09
C ASP A 59 -5.44 -0.20 -2.05
N LEU A 60 -4.59 0.82 -1.94
CA LEU A 60 -4.79 1.97 -1.06
C LEU A 60 -6.00 2.83 -1.47
N ASN A 61 -6.20 3.06 -2.77
CA ASN A 61 -7.33 3.85 -3.27
C ASN A 61 -8.64 3.07 -3.18
N ASP A 62 -8.61 1.76 -3.45
CA ASP A 62 -9.76 0.87 -3.31
C ASP A 62 -10.21 0.81 -1.84
N TRP A 63 -9.25 0.69 -0.91
CA TRP A 63 -9.50 0.79 0.52
C TRP A 63 -10.05 2.16 0.93
N LEU A 64 -9.47 3.27 0.42
CA LEU A 64 -9.93 4.62 0.75
C LEU A 64 -11.40 4.83 0.37
N ALA A 65 -11.82 4.34 -0.81
CA ALA A 65 -13.20 4.42 -1.24
C ALA A 65 -14.14 3.70 -0.25
N GLN A 66 -13.76 2.49 0.20
CA GLN A 66 -14.52 1.74 1.20
C GLN A 66 -14.55 2.44 2.56
N ALA A 67 -13.42 2.99 3.03
CA ALA A 67 -13.35 3.71 4.30
C ALA A 67 -14.25 4.96 4.30
N VAL A 68 -14.25 5.71 3.19
CA VAL A 68 -15.10 6.90 3.01
C VAL A 68 -16.59 6.56 2.93
N GLN A 69 -16.93 5.38 2.39
CA GLN A 69 -18.31 4.89 2.38
C GLN A 69 -18.78 4.49 3.78
N ARG A 70 -17.93 3.80 4.55
CA ARG A 70 -18.25 3.38 5.93
C ARG A 70 -18.41 4.57 6.86
N HIS A 71 -17.45 5.50 6.83
CA HIS A 71 -17.52 6.72 7.61
C HIS A 71 -17.41 7.94 6.68
N PRO A 72 -18.55 8.58 6.35
CA PRO A 72 -18.54 9.78 5.53
C PRO A 72 -17.71 10.89 6.20
N PRO A 73 -16.86 11.63 5.44
CA PRO A 73 -16.20 12.82 5.95
C PRO A 73 -17.21 13.85 6.45
N PRO A 74 -16.99 14.46 7.62
CA PRO A 74 -17.85 15.52 8.13
C PRO A 74 -17.86 16.72 7.18
N ALA A 75 -19.02 17.37 7.06
CA ALA A 75 -19.15 18.60 6.31
C ALA A 75 -18.71 19.77 7.20
N VAL A 76 -17.49 20.26 6.99
CA VAL A 76 -17.01 21.46 7.66
C VAL A 76 -17.51 22.67 6.85
N ASN A 77 -18.24 23.57 7.51
CA ASN A 77 -18.82 24.79 6.91
C ASN A 77 -19.75 24.50 5.71
N GLY A 78 -20.64 23.50 5.86
CA GLY A 78 -21.70 23.18 4.88
C GLY A 78 -21.23 22.53 3.58
N ARG A 79 -19.92 22.30 3.38
CA ARG A 79 -19.37 21.63 2.19
C ARG A 79 -18.59 20.39 2.59
N ARG A 80 -18.91 19.27 1.94
CA ARG A 80 -18.26 17.98 2.19
C ARG A 80 -16.84 17.94 1.62
N ILE A 81 -15.90 17.47 2.41
CA ILE A 81 -14.53 17.19 1.96
C ILE A 81 -14.57 15.93 1.09
N LYS A 82 -14.00 15.99 -0.10
CA LYS A 82 -13.91 14.86 -1.03
C LYS A 82 -12.45 14.36 -1.07
N PRO A 83 -12.13 13.25 -0.40
CA PRO A 83 -10.88 12.52 -0.62
C PRO A 83 -10.86 12.03 -2.06
N LYS A 84 -9.80 12.34 -2.83
CA LYS A 84 -9.70 11.97 -4.24
C LYS A 84 -8.89 10.69 -4.41
N TYR A 85 -7.65 10.72 -3.94
CA TYR A 85 -6.73 9.60 -4.01
C TYR A 85 -5.69 9.73 -2.91
N MET A 86 -5.03 8.63 -2.61
CA MET A 86 -3.95 8.55 -1.64
C MET A 86 -2.77 7.80 -2.25
N ALA A 87 -1.56 8.18 -1.85
CA ALA A 87 -0.35 7.50 -2.28
C ALA A 87 0.66 7.41 -1.14
N GLN A 88 1.44 6.33 -1.12
CA GLN A 88 2.59 6.21 -0.23
C GLN A 88 3.79 6.92 -0.86
N THR A 89 4.35 7.90 -0.14
CA THR A 89 5.50 8.70 -0.59
C THR A 89 6.83 8.19 -0.06
N LYS A 90 6.85 7.72 1.19
CA LYS A 90 8.04 7.15 1.83
C LYS A 90 7.66 5.83 2.49
N ALA A 91 8.59 4.87 2.43
CA ALA A 91 8.44 3.58 3.08
C ALA A 91 8.87 3.61 4.55
N ARG A 92 9.86 4.44 4.93
CA ARG A 92 10.44 4.47 6.29
C ARG A 92 10.58 5.91 6.78
N PRO A 93 9.77 6.37 7.75
CA PRO A 93 8.52 5.77 8.21
C PRO A 93 7.43 5.80 7.11
N PRO A 94 6.46 4.86 7.10
CA PRO A 94 5.37 4.85 6.15
C PRO A 94 4.63 6.20 6.14
N THR A 95 4.81 6.94 5.05
CA THR A 95 4.27 8.28 4.89
C THR A 95 3.31 8.29 3.73
N PHE A 96 2.05 8.57 4.02
CA PHE A 96 0.96 8.64 3.07
C PHE A 96 0.60 10.10 2.81
N VAL A 97 0.33 10.41 1.55
CA VAL A 97 -0.23 11.70 1.15
C VAL A 97 -1.64 11.45 0.67
N LEU A 98 -2.61 12.11 1.33
CA LEU A 98 -4.00 12.15 0.92
C LEU A 98 -4.26 13.44 0.16
N PHE A 99 -4.75 13.32 -1.06
CA PHE A 99 -5.20 14.47 -1.83
C PHE A 99 -6.71 14.66 -1.63
N ALA A 100 -7.08 15.82 -1.10
CA ALA A 100 -8.47 16.18 -0.83
C ALA A 100 -8.82 17.54 -1.43
N SER A 101 -10.11 17.81 -1.62
CA SER A 101 -10.59 19.11 -2.11
C SER A 101 -10.27 20.28 -1.17
N ARG A 102 -10.33 20.04 0.14
CA ARG A 102 -10.02 21.00 1.21
C ARG A 102 -9.19 20.29 2.25
N ALA A 103 -7.88 20.38 2.13
CA ALA A 103 -6.96 19.65 3.00
C ALA A 103 -6.93 20.23 4.41
N ASP A 104 -6.94 21.56 4.51
CA ASP A 104 -6.74 22.28 5.77
C ASP A 104 -7.94 22.19 6.71
N GLN A 105 -9.11 21.87 6.15
CA GLN A 105 -10.36 21.76 6.89
C GLN A 105 -10.67 20.33 7.34
N LEU A 106 -9.78 19.36 7.13
CA LEU A 106 -10.00 17.99 7.57
C LEU A 106 -9.83 17.89 9.09
N PRO A 107 -10.87 17.53 9.86
CA PRO A 107 -10.73 17.39 11.30
C PRO A 107 -9.70 16.31 11.67
N ASP A 108 -8.92 16.56 12.72
CA ASP A 108 -7.91 15.60 13.19
C ASP A 108 -8.54 14.27 13.63
N SER A 109 -9.80 14.30 14.10
CA SER A 109 -10.58 13.09 14.40
C SER A 109 -10.73 12.17 13.18
N TYR A 110 -11.04 12.73 12.01
CA TYR A 110 -11.16 11.96 10.77
C TYR A 110 -9.81 11.47 10.27
N ARG A 111 -8.75 12.26 10.46
CA ARG A 111 -7.37 11.84 10.18
C ARG A 111 -6.97 10.63 11.03
N ARG A 112 -7.28 10.64 12.33
CA ARG A 112 -7.05 9.50 13.25
C ARG A 112 -7.85 8.27 12.84
N TYR A 113 -9.12 8.46 12.45
CA TYR A 113 -9.95 7.38 11.91
C TYR A 113 -9.29 6.70 10.70
N LEU A 114 -8.89 7.48 9.69
CA LEU A 114 -8.24 6.95 8.49
C LEU A 114 -6.95 6.20 8.84
N VAL A 115 -6.13 6.77 9.73
CA VAL A 115 -4.88 6.13 10.15
C VAL A 115 -5.14 4.82 10.90
N ASN A 116 -6.11 4.76 11.81
CA ASN A 116 -6.42 3.55 12.56
C ASN A 116 -7.03 2.47 11.65
N SER A 117 -7.96 2.83 10.79
CA SER A 117 -8.53 1.89 9.82
C SER A 117 -7.49 1.35 8.84
N MET A 118 -6.49 2.17 8.47
CA MET A 118 -5.37 1.74 7.63
C MET A 118 -4.48 0.73 8.36
N ARG A 119 -4.20 0.94 9.64
CA ARG A 119 -3.42 0.00 10.45
C ARG A 119 -4.07 -1.39 10.50
N GLU A 120 -5.40 -1.42 10.68
CA GLU A 120 -6.17 -2.66 10.71
C GLU A 120 -6.22 -3.35 9.33
N SER A 121 -6.40 -2.58 8.26
CA SER A 121 -6.63 -3.14 6.92
C SER A 121 -5.37 -3.70 6.26
N PHE A 122 -4.20 -3.17 6.62
CA PHE A 122 -2.91 -3.55 6.04
C PHE A 122 -1.98 -4.26 7.04
N ASP A 123 -2.52 -4.72 8.18
CA ASP A 123 -1.80 -5.45 9.23
C ASP A 123 -0.47 -4.78 9.64
N MET A 124 -0.52 -3.49 9.98
CA MET A 124 0.64 -2.71 10.45
C MET A 124 0.51 -2.34 11.95
N PRO A 125 0.59 -3.32 12.86
CA PRO A 125 0.43 -3.08 14.29
C PRO A 125 1.63 -2.31 14.84
N GLY A 126 1.38 -1.28 15.67
CA GLY A 126 2.44 -0.54 16.37
C GLY A 126 3.31 0.36 15.49
N VAL A 127 3.02 0.47 14.18
CA VAL A 127 3.81 1.29 13.26
C VAL A 127 3.36 2.76 13.29
N PRO A 128 4.27 3.74 13.43
CA PRO A 128 3.95 5.15 13.31
C PRO A 128 3.66 5.50 11.84
N VAL A 129 2.37 5.67 11.52
CA VAL A 129 1.89 6.04 10.20
C VAL A 129 1.79 7.57 10.10
N ARG A 130 2.48 8.17 9.13
CA ARG A 130 2.40 9.61 8.88
C ARG A 130 1.42 9.88 7.75
N LEU A 131 0.32 10.57 8.04
CA LEU A 131 -0.65 11.01 7.04
C LEU A 131 -0.53 12.51 6.82
N THR A 132 -0.12 12.91 5.62
CA THR A 132 -0.10 14.32 5.18
C THR A 132 -1.30 14.56 4.27
N VAL A 133 -2.10 15.59 4.52
CA VAL A 133 -3.21 15.95 3.65
C VAL A 133 -2.74 17.11 2.77
N LYS A 134 -2.93 17.01 1.46
CA LYS A 134 -2.61 18.06 0.50
C LYS A 134 -3.83 18.43 -0.30
N GLN A 135 -3.96 19.73 -0.57
CA GLN A 135 -4.93 20.23 -1.52
C GLN A 135 -4.30 20.22 -2.91
N ASN A 136 -5.08 19.87 -3.93
CA ASN A 136 -4.61 20.02 -5.30
C ASN A 136 -4.52 21.52 -5.63
N ALA A 137 -3.37 21.97 -6.12
CA ALA A 137 -3.24 23.33 -6.65
C ALA A 137 -4.22 23.47 -7.82
N ASN A 138 -4.99 24.56 -7.83
CA ASN A 138 -5.83 24.89 -8.97
C ASN A 138 -4.95 25.62 -10.00
N PRO A 139 -4.65 25.06 -11.17
CA PRO A 139 -3.78 25.71 -12.16
C PRO A 139 -4.43 26.94 -12.83
N TYR A 140 -5.64 27.33 -12.43
CA TYR A 140 -6.35 28.51 -12.91
C TYR A 140 -6.59 29.56 -11.80
N SER A 141 -5.93 29.44 -10.64
CA SER A 141 -6.04 30.44 -9.57
C SER A 141 -5.01 31.58 -9.68
N ASP A 142 -4.53 31.87 -10.88
CA ASP A 142 -3.55 32.94 -11.09
C ASP A 142 -4.24 34.31 -11.12
N GLY A 143 -3.97 35.08 -10.06
CA GLY A 143 -4.40 36.45 -9.78
C GLY A 143 -4.72 36.54 -8.29
N GLU A 144 -3.80 36.83 -7.37
CA GLU A 144 -2.64 37.72 -7.40
C GLU A 144 -1.53 37.11 -6.52
N ASP A 145 -0.48 36.53 -7.12
CA ASP A 145 0.88 36.40 -6.56
C ASP A 145 1.67 35.44 -7.44
N GLY A 146 2.43 36.01 -8.37
CA GLY A 146 3.19 35.26 -9.36
C GLY A 146 4.38 34.54 -8.77
N GLN A 147 4.38 33.20 -8.83
CA GLN A 147 5.48 32.44 -9.44
C GLN A 147 5.07 30.96 -9.63
N ALA A 148 4.62 30.60 -10.83
CA ALA A 148 4.52 29.21 -11.25
C ALA A 148 5.28 29.04 -12.58
N ALA A 149 6.48 28.48 -12.47
CA ALA A 149 7.29 28.06 -13.61
C ALA A 149 6.53 27.00 -14.42
N ALA A 150 6.15 27.34 -15.65
CA ALA A 150 5.66 26.38 -16.64
C ALA A 150 6.80 25.42 -17.01
N PRO A 151 6.57 24.10 -17.12
CA PRO A 151 7.58 23.20 -17.68
C PRO A 151 7.70 23.50 -19.18
N ALA A 152 8.84 24.07 -19.57
CA ALA A 152 9.20 24.37 -20.94
C ALA A 152 9.11 23.12 -21.82
N ARG A 153 8.14 23.09 -22.74
CA ARG A 153 8.16 22.15 -23.87
C ARG A 153 9.30 22.58 -24.80
N LYS A 154 10.37 21.79 -24.88
CA LYS A 154 11.43 21.98 -25.89
C LYS A 154 10.82 21.95 -27.30
N PRO A 155 11.05 22.95 -28.17
CA PRO A 155 10.65 22.85 -29.57
C PRO A 155 11.61 21.91 -30.31
N ALA A 156 11.05 20.97 -31.08
CA ALA A 156 11.80 20.12 -31.99
C ALA A 156 12.37 20.97 -33.14
N ALA A 157 13.69 20.96 -33.29
CA ALA A 157 14.38 21.64 -34.38
C ALA A 157 14.10 20.96 -35.72
N LYS A 158 13.75 21.76 -36.72
CA LYS A 158 13.73 21.38 -38.15
C LYS A 158 15.13 20.96 -38.59
N ALA A 159 15.25 19.79 -39.20
CA ALA A 159 16.37 19.44 -40.06
C ALA A 159 15.83 18.98 -41.42
N SER A 160 16.10 19.82 -42.41
CA SER A 160 15.96 19.61 -43.85
C SER A 160 16.95 18.56 -44.36
N GLY A 161 16.57 17.81 -45.39
CA GLY A 161 17.51 17.14 -46.29
C GLY A 161 17.17 15.68 -46.59
N LYS A 162 16.52 15.44 -47.73
CA LYS A 162 16.48 14.11 -48.37
C LYS A 162 17.78 13.93 -49.15
N PRO A 163 18.37 12.72 -49.15
CA PRO A 163 18.64 12.13 -50.45
C PRO A 163 18.23 10.65 -50.53
N SER A 164 17.96 10.28 -51.78
CA SER A 164 17.62 8.97 -52.31
C SER A 164 18.76 7.97 -52.21
N GLY A 165 18.41 6.70 -51.96
CA GLY A 165 19.27 5.53 -52.18
C GLY A 165 18.68 4.29 -51.51
N LYS A 166 18.13 3.35 -52.28
CA LYS A 166 17.80 2.01 -51.78
C LYS A 166 19.08 1.16 -51.82
N PRO A 167 19.48 0.49 -50.73
CA PRO A 167 20.29 -0.69 -50.84
C PRO A 167 19.41 -1.93 -50.63
N THR A 168 19.33 -2.71 -51.70
CA THR A 168 19.00 -4.13 -51.73
C THR A 168 19.80 -4.89 -50.66
N PHE A 169 19.13 -5.75 -49.90
CA PHE A 169 19.78 -6.70 -49.00
C PHE A 169 19.61 -8.11 -49.57
N ASP A 170 20.70 -8.64 -50.11
CA ASP A 170 20.85 -10.03 -50.56
C ASP A 170 20.70 -11.00 -49.38
N LYS A 171 19.88 -12.03 -49.57
CA LYS A 171 19.82 -13.21 -48.71
C LYS A 171 20.95 -14.18 -49.10
N PRO A 172 21.70 -14.73 -48.14
CA PRO A 172 22.21 -16.08 -48.29
C PRO A 172 21.40 -17.07 -47.45
N ALA A 173 21.10 -18.19 -48.08
CA ALA A 173 20.45 -19.35 -47.48
C ALA A 173 21.39 -20.07 -46.49
N SER A 174 20.86 -20.49 -45.34
CA SER A 174 21.42 -21.60 -44.58
C SER A 174 20.30 -22.42 -43.94
N LYS A 175 20.27 -23.69 -44.36
CA LYS A 175 19.40 -24.77 -43.91
C LYS A 175 19.52 -24.98 -42.39
N PHE A 176 18.41 -25.10 -41.68
CA PHE A 176 18.35 -25.95 -40.49
C PHE A 176 16.99 -26.63 -40.42
N SER A 177 17.05 -27.95 -40.58
CA SER A 177 15.96 -28.90 -40.45
C SER A 177 15.53 -29.04 -38.99
N GLY A 178 14.23 -28.97 -38.71
CA GLY A 178 13.66 -29.28 -37.39
C GLY A 178 12.13 -29.31 -37.46
N LYS A 179 11.59 -30.52 -37.56
CA LYS A 179 10.16 -30.87 -37.69
C LYS A 179 9.32 -30.42 -36.46
N PRO A 180 8.12 -29.81 -36.61
CA PRO A 180 7.28 -29.48 -35.47
C PRO A 180 6.41 -30.69 -35.07
N ALA A 181 6.52 -31.12 -33.80
CA ALA A 181 5.69 -32.17 -33.22
C ALA A 181 4.49 -31.58 -32.46
N GLY A 182 3.29 -31.97 -32.92
CA GLY A 182 2.11 -32.33 -32.13
C GLY A 182 1.74 -31.51 -30.88
N ARG A 183 0.66 -30.74 -31.01
CA ARG A 183 -0.16 -30.19 -29.92
C ARG A 183 -1.05 -31.31 -29.34
N PRO A 184 -1.04 -31.62 -28.03
CA PRO A 184 -2.06 -32.50 -27.46
C PRO A 184 -3.25 -31.73 -26.90
N ALA A 185 -4.39 -32.40 -27.00
CA ALA A 185 -5.75 -31.94 -26.78
C ALA A 185 -6.10 -31.59 -25.32
N SER A 186 -7.14 -30.76 -25.23
CA SER A 186 -7.95 -30.45 -24.05
C SER A 186 -8.40 -31.70 -23.28
N ARG A 187 -8.24 -31.67 -21.95
CA ARG A 187 -8.78 -32.68 -21.04
C ARG A 187 -9.89 -32.04 -20.19
N ALA A 188 -11.11 -32.54 -20.37
CA ALA A 188 -12.33 -32.12 -19.69
C ALA A 188 -12.31 -32.48 -18.17
N PRO A 189 -13.07 -31.76 -17.32
CA PRO A 189 -13.18 -32.09 -15.90
C PRO A 189 -14.12 -33.28 -15.65
N LEU A 190 -13.66 -34.22 -14.83
CA LEU A 190 -14.42 -35.36 -14.30
C LEU A 190 -15.46 -34.89 -13.28
N LYS A 191 -16.72 -35.31 -13.45
CA LYS A 191 -17.80 -35.14 -12.47
C LYS A 191 -17.53 -36.04 -11.24
N PRO A 192 -17.76 -35.57 -10.00
CA PRO A 192 -17.71 -36.45 -8.82
C PRO A 192 -18.97 -37.33 -8.76
N GLY A 193 -18.75 -38.64 -8.68
CA GLY A 193 -19.80 -39.66 -8.53
C GLY A 193 -20.45 -39.61 -7.14
N ARG A 194 -21.77 -39.75 -7.12
CA ARG A 194 -22.60 -39.91 -5.91
C ARG A 194 -22.20 -41.21 -5.18
N ALA A 195 -21.72 -41.07 -3.95
CA ALA A 195 -21.60 -42.19 -3.02
C ALA A 195 -22.98 -42.56 -2.46
N ARG A 196 -23.37 -43.84 -2.62
CA ARG A 196 -24.48 -44.48 -1.90
C ARG A 196 -24.05 -44.78 -0.46
N PRO A 197 -24.95 -44.70 0.53
CA PRO A 197 -24.66 -45.11 1.90
C PRO A 197 -24.88 -46.63 2.09
N PRO A 198 -24.02 -47.29 2.87
CA PRO A 198 -24.38 -48.46 3.68
C PRO A 198 -24.08 -48.16 5.17
N LYS A 199 -24.72 -48.71 6.21
CA LYS A 199 -25.81 -49.66 6.44
C LYS A 199 -26.06 -49.60 7.98
N ARG A 200 -27.27 -50.01 8.40
CA ARG A 200 -27.74 -50.33 9.77
C ARG A 200 -28.08 -49.17 10.68
#